data_AF-A0A920S3T4-F1
#
_entry.id   AF-A0A920S3T4-F1
#
_cell.length_a   1.000
_cell.length_b   1.000
_cell.length_c   1.000
_cell.angle_alpha   90.00
_cell.angle_beta   90.00
_cell.angle_gamma   90.00
#
_symmetry.space_group_name_H-M   'P 1'
#
loop_
_entity.id
_entity.type
_entity.pdbx_description
1 polymer ?
#
loop_
_entity_poly.entity_id
_entity_poly.type
_entity_poly.pdbx_seq_one_letter_code
_entity_poly.pdbx_strand_id
1 'polypeptide(L)'
;MGPKGEKSIAVVTEERGLNAKYLGLLWVMLNRNGDRMVPFYLTISVSVGGRQGMAPYAVVGEVRRWQQVLWRFDPIGHIGRAGGPTAWMNPENMIRTTEDFNLELKRSADGGDVLVYLAASDVGDGNEHDFVRWRNPRLGGGGKADLSMRGVPGLAKRLGKLRRKTLDNTAKFLAAAAEVTSDEPDVAALAKRHEVDAVALGAWLDYLALGPRGTGDDRWVVSPENAEQWWVSIL
;
A
#
# COMPACT_ATOMS: atom_id res chain seq x y z
N MET A 1 8.56 -11.46 -40.12
CA MET A 1 7.14 -11.43 -39.74
C MET A 1 6.86 -10.03 -39.19
N GLY A 2 6.16 -9.20 -39.97
CA GLY A 2 6.00 -7.77 -39.72
C GLY A 2 4.93 -7.44 -38.66
N PRO A 3 4.79 -6.15 -38.29
CA PRO A 3 3.74 -5.68 -37.41
C PRO A 3 2.36 -6.13 -37.87
N LYS A 4 1.51 -6.57 -36.93
CA LYS A 4 0.05 -6.63 -37.14
C LYS A 4 -0.42 -5.18 -37.34
N GLY A 5 -0.45 -4.75 -38.59
CA GLY A 5 -0.84 -3.42 -39.03
C GLY A 5 -0.08 -3.01 -40.29
N GLU A 6 -0.61 -3.40 -41.45
CA GLU A 6 -0.42 -2.95 -42.85
C GLU A 6 0.94 -2.43 -43.40
N LYS A 7 1.95 -2.06 -42.61
CA LYS A 7 3.22 -1.48 -43.06
C LYS A 7 4.44 -2.29 -42.60
N SER A 8 5.43 -2.42 -43.48
CA SER A 8 6.71 -3.08 -43.18
C SER A 8 7.63 -2.18 -42.37
N ILE A 9 8.58 -2.77 -41.63
CA ILE A 9 9.60 -2.03 -40.85
C ILE A 9 10.37 -1.05 -41.74
N ALA A 10 10.68 -1.45 -42.98
CA ALA A 10 11.39 -0.62 -43.95
C ALA A 10 10.61 0.67 -44.29
N VAL A 11 9.31 0.54 -44.56
CA VAL A 11 8.43 1.69 -44.84
C VAL A 11 8.36 2.63 -43.64
N VAL A 12 8.22 2.08 -42.44
CA VAL A 12 8.18 2.90 -41.20
C VAL A 12 9.50 3.63 -40.97
N THR A 13 10.64 2.99 -41.27
CA THR A 13 11.95 3.63 -41.08
C THR A 13 12.21 4.76 -42.06
N GLU A 14 11.77 4.62 -43.30
CA GLU A 14 11.90 5.68 -44.31
C GLU A 14 10.98 6.87 -43.98
N GLU A 15 9.71 6.62 -43.67
CA GLU A 15 8.74 7.67 -43.31
C GLU A 15 9.13 8.46 -42.05
N ARG A 16 9.85 7.83 -41.11
CA ARG A 16 10.18 8.42 -39.80
C ARG A 16 11.66 8.78 -39.65
N GLY A 17 12.47 8.60 -40.69
CA GLY A 17 13.92 8.84 -40.62
C GLY A 17 14.64 7.99 -39.56
N LEU A 18 14.19 6.75 -39.35
CA LEU A 18 14.75 5.84 -38.36
C LEU A 18 15.76 4.89 -38.98
N ASN A 19 16.66 4.35 -38.16
CA ASN A 19 17.59 3.33 -38.62
C ASN A 19 16.90 1.95 -38.72
N ALA A 20 16.83 1.39 -39.93
CA ALA A 20 16.17 0.12 -40.22
C ALA A 20 16.72 -1.07 -39.41
N LYS A 21 18.04 -1.11 -39.18
CA LYS A 21 18.69 -2.18 -38.41
C LYS A 21 18.26 -2.13 -36.94
N TYR A 22 18.32 -0.96 -36.31
CA TYR A 22 17.95 -0.83 -34.90
C TYR A 22 16.44 -1.01 -34.67
N LEU A 23 15.59 -0.46 -35.54
CA LEU A 23 14.14 -0.69 -35.43
C LEU A 23 13.81 -2.19 -35.64
N GLY A 24 14.50 -2.84 -36.59
CA GLY A 24 14.37 -4.28 -36.81
C GLY A 24 14.73 -5.11 -35.58
N LEU A 25 15.87 -4.81 -34.94
CA LEU A 25 16.32 -5.50 -33.72
C LEU A 25 15.35 -5.29 -32.56
N LEU A 26 14.91 -4.05 -32.33
CA LEU A 26 13.92 -3.73 -31.28
C LEU A 26 12.58 -4.41 -31.53
N TRP A 27 12.11 -4.41 -32.77
CA TRP A 27 10.87 -5.07 -33.16
C TRP A 27 10.91 -6.57 -32.87
N VAL A 28 12.01 -7.25 -33.25
CA VAL A 28 12.21 -8.67 -32.96
C VAL A 28 12.29 -8.91 -31.45
N MET A 29 12.99 -8.07 -30.70
CA MET A 29 13.13 -8.20 -29.25
C MET A 29 11.76 -8.11 -28.56
N LEU A 30 10.97 -7.07 -28.88
CA LEU A 30 9.68 -6.81 -28.26
C LEU A 30 8.57 -7.81 -28.66
N ASN A 31 8.71 -8.50 -29.79
CA ASN A 31 7.70 -9.43 -30.32
C ASN A 31 8.14 -10.91 -30.27
N ARG A 32 9.27 -11.24 -29.64
CA ARG A 32 9.67 -12.64 -29.44
C ARG A 32 8.75 -13.30 -28.41
N ASN A 33 7.92 -14.23 -28.88
CA ASN A 33 7.17 -15.15 -28.04
C ASN A 33 8.02 -16.41 -27.81
N GLY A 34 8.62 -16.56 -26.63
CA GLY A 34 9.36 -17.76 -26.23
C GLY A 34 10.71 -17.43 -25.58
N ASP A 35 10.93 -17.99 -24.39
CA ASP A 35 12.05 -17.77 -23.46
C ASP A 35 12.22 -16.35 -22.92
N ARG A 36 11.42 -16.06 -21.89
CA ARG A 36 11.46 -14.83 -21.10
C ARG A 36 12.63 -14.87 -20.11
N MET A 37 13.87 -14.77 -20.59
CA MET A 37 15.03 -14.50 -19.73
C MET A 37 15.28 -12.99 -19.55
N VAL A 38 14.23 -12.17 -19.40
CA VAL A 38 14.38 -10.80 -18.88
C VAL A 38 13.08 -10.29 -18.24
N PRO A 39 13.11 -9.81 -16.98
CA PRO A 39 11.98 -9.16 -16.26
C PRO A 39 11.37 -7.91 -16.93
N PHE A 40 11.89 -7.51 -18.09
CA PHE A 40 11.68 -6.21 -18.73
C PHE A 40 10.23 -5.98 -19.20
N TYR A 41 9.37 -7.00 -19.11
CA TYR A 41 8.08 -7.02 -19.77
C TYR A 41 6.89 -6.80 -18.85
N LEU A 42 7.00 -6.86 -17.52
CA LEU A 42 5.79 -6.87 -16.70
C LEU A 42 5.06 -5.51 -16.68
N THR A 43 5.75 -4.36 -16.77
CA THR A 43 5.03 -3.09 -16.92
C THR A 43 4.74 -2.73 -18.37
N ILE A 44 5.66 -2.95 -19.31
CA ILE A 44 5.43 -2.58 -20.72
C ILE A 44 4.36 -3.48 -21.34
N SER A 45 4.31 -4.78 -21.04
CA SER A 45 3.33 -5.68 -21.65
C SER A 45 1.93 -5.53 -21.03
N VAL A 46 1.83 -5.24 -19.73
CA VAL A 46 0.52 -4.95 -19.11
C VAL A 46 -0.02 -3.60 -19.59
N SER A 47 0.86 -2.63 -19.84
CA SER A 47 0.47 -1.31 -20.35
C SER A 47 0.21 -1.28 -21.87
N VAL A 48 0.92 -2.09 -22.66
CA VAL A 48 0.76 -2.20 -24.12
C VAL A 48 -0.28 -3.25 -24.52
N GLY A 49 -0.38 -4.37 -23.79
CA GLY A 49 -1.31 -5.46 -24.07
C GLY A 49 -2.70 -5.28 -23.47
N GLY A 50 -2.85 -4.45 -22.42
CA GLY A 50 -4.14 -4.19 -21.77
C GLY A 50 -4.86 -2.92 -22.23
N ARG A 51 -4.19 -2.02 -22.95
CA ARG A 51 -4.77 -0.76 -23.42
C ARG A 51 -4.51 -0.57 -24.91
N GLN A 52 -5.51 -0.89 -25.72
CA GLN A 52 -5.64 -0.30 -27.04
C GLN A 52 -5.60 1.23 -26.87
N GLY A 53 -4.53 1.89 -27.33
CA GLY A 53 -4.40 3.36 -27.29
C GLY A 53 -3.44 3.98 -26.26
N MET A 54 -2.44 3.26 -25.73
CA MET A 54 -1.40 3.93 -24.94
C MET A 54 -0.57 4.91 -25.79
N ALA A 55 -0.46 6.16 -25.32
CA ALA A 55 0.36 7.18 -25.97
C ALA A 55 1.85 6.77 -25.97
N PRO A 56 2.59 6.93 -27.08
CA PRO A 56 4.01 6.52 -27.21
C PRO A 56 4.93 7.02 -26.08
N TYR A 57 4.62 8.19 -25.50
CA TYR A 57 5.37 8.78 -24.39
C TYR A 57 5.30 7.98 -23.08
N ALA A 58 4.19 7.28 -22.82
CA ALA A 58 4.04 6.48 -21.60
C ALA A 58 4.98 5.26 -21.61
N VAL A 59 5.17 4.62 -22.77
CA VAL A 59 6.12 3.51 -22.93
C VAL A 59 7.56 3.99 -22.72
N VAL A 60 7.91 5.16 -23.28
CA VAL A 60 9.25 5.76 -23.08
C VAL A 60 9.49 6.11 -21.62
N GLY A 61 8.49 6.67 -20.93
CA GLY A 61 8.57 6.99 -19.51
C GLY A 61 8.84 5.74 -18.67
N GLU A 62 8.15 4.64 -18.97
CA GLU A 62 8.33 3.37 -18.25
C GLU A 62 9.71 2.76 -18.49
N VAL A 63 10.19 2.75 -19.74
CA VAL A 63 11.56 2.30 -20.06
C VAL A 63 12.60 3.12 -19.28
N ARG A 64 12.45 4.44 -19.22
CA ARG A 64 13.37 5.31 -18.46
C ARG A 64 13.37 5.00 -16.97
N ARG A 65 12.20 4.76 -16.37
CA ARG A 65 12.07 4.40 -14.96
C ARG A 65 12.84 3.12 -14.64
N TRP A 66 12.70 2.08 -15.46
CA TRP A 66 13.46 0.83 -15.30
C TRP A 66 14.94 1.00 -15.55
N GLN A 67 15.34 1.82 -16.53
CA GLN A 67 16.75 2.10 -16.78
C GLN A 67 17.44 2.74 -15.58
N GLN A 68 16.78 3.67 -14.89
CA GLN A 68 17.33 4.33 -13.70
C GLN A 68 17.46 3.40 -12.48
N VAL A 69 16.66 2.36 -12.43
CA VAL A 69 16.63 1.40 -11.33
C VAL A 69 17.63 0.28 -11.63
N LEU A 70 17.51 -0.40 -12.78
CA LEU A 70 18.29 -1.59 -13.16
C LEU A 70 19.74 -1.31 -13.60
N TRP A 71 20.10 -0.05 -13.84
CA TRP A 71 21.40 0.29 -14.39
C TRP A 71 22.04 1.47 -13.69
N ARG A 72 23.35 1.34 -13.48
CA ARG A 72 24.24 2.46 -13.19
C ARG A 72 24.84 2.96 -14.50
N PHE A 73 24.82 4.27 -14.70
CA PHE A 73 25.43 4.92 -15.86
C PHE A 73 26.78 5.51 -15.47
N ASP A 74 27.84 5.00 -16.10
CA ASP A 74 29.22 5.39 -15.81
C ASP A 74 29.79 6.28 -16.93
N PRO A 75 30.68 7.25 -16.62
CA PRO A 75 31.24 8.12 -17.64
C PRO A 75 32.13 7.35 -18.64
N ILE A 76 31.92 7.60 -19.93
CA ILE A 76 32.59 6.87 -21.02
C ILE A 76 34.11 6.99 -20.99
N GLY A 77 34.66 8.16 -20.57
CA GLY A 77 36.10 8.44 -20.56
C GLY A 77 36.94 7.63 -19.56
N HIS A 78 36.29 6.85 -18.69
CA HIS A 78 36.95 5.98 -17.71
C HIS A 78 36.85 4.49 -18.05
N ILE A 79 36.17 4.14 -19.16
CA ILE A 79 36.01 2.74 -19.59
C ILE A 79 37.37 2.17 -20.01
N GLY A 80 37.70 0.97 -19.53
CA GLY A 80 38.94 0.25 -19.87
C GLY A 80 40.18 0.63 -19.06
N ARG A 81 40.06 1.51 -18.05
CA ARG A 81 41.12 1.75 -17.06
C ARG A 81 41.14 0.63 -16.03
N ALA A 82 42.31 0.35 -15.43
CA ALA A 82 42.40 -0.60 -14.32
C ALA A 82 41.51 -0.14 -13.15
N GLY A 83 40.55 -0.98 -12.76
CA GLY A 83 39.54 -0.66 -11.73
C GLY A 83 38.45 0.32 -12.17
N GLY A 84 38.41 0.71 -13.45
CA GLY A 84 37.37 1.58 -14.01
C GLY A 84 36.12 0.81 -14.47
N PRO A 85 35.05 1.53 -14.86
CA PRO A 85 33.85 0.93 -15.42
C PRO A 85 34.14 0.06 -16.65
N THR A 86 33.41 -1.04 -16.80
CA THR A 86 33.58 -1.97 -17.93
C THR A 86 32.72 -1.57 -19.14
N ALA A 87 31.59 -0.91 -18.90
CA ALA A 87 30.72 -0.30 -19.90
C ALA A 87 30.19 1.06 -19.41
N TRP A 88 29.55 1.80 -20.31
CA TRP A 88 28.85 3.05 -19.99
C TRP A 88 27.54 2.82 -19.23
N MET A 89 27.01 1.59 -19.30
CA MET A 89 25.79 1.16 -18.64
C MET A 89 26.06 -0.20 -18.00
N ASN A 90 26.11 -0.25 -16.67
CA ASN A 90 26.42 -1.46 -15.89
C ASN A 90 25.19 -1.89 -15.08
N PRO A 91 24.91 -3.20 -14.97
CA PRO A 91 23.73 -3.68 -14.26
C PRO A 91 23.87 -3.40 -12.76
N GLU A 92 22.80 -2.88 -12.15
CA GLU A 92 22.69 -2.69 -10.71
C GLU A 92 21.93 -3.88 -10.12
N ASN A 93 22.54 -4.62 -9.18
CA ASN A 93 21.88 -5.75 -8.56
C ASN A 93 20.99 -5.28 -7.40
N MET A 94 19.67 -5.31 -7.60
CA MET A 94 18.68 -4.97 -6.57
C MET A 94 17.90 -6.18 -6.08
N ILE A 95 18.37 -7.41 -6.37
CA ILE A 95 17.73 -8.60 -5.84
C ILE A 95 17.98 -8.65 -4.35
N ARG A 96 16.92 -8.40 -3.57
CA ARG A 96 16.91 -8.53 -2.12
C ARG A 96 16.08 -9.76 -1.76
N THR A 97 16.59 -10.57 -0.84
CA THR A 97 15.88 -11.77 -0.33
C THR A 97 14.84 -11.41 0.73
N THR A 98 14.85 -10.18 1.22
CA THR A 98 13.92 -9.63 2.21
C THR A 98 13.89 -8.12 2.03
N GLU A 99 12.70 -7.54 2.10
CA GLU A 99 12.52 -6.09 2.13
C GLU A 99 11.41 -5.76 3.13
N ASP A 100 11.68 -4.76 3.96
CA ASP A 100 10.70 -4.20 4.89
C ASP A 100 10.01 -3.02 4.21
N PHE A 101 8.67 -2.95 4.30
CA PHE A 101 7.94 -1.82 3.73
C PHE A 101 6.84 -1.32 4.66
N ASN A 102 6.60 -0.01 4.54
CA ASN A 102 5.56 0.72 5.24
C ASN A 102 4.63 1.38 4.24
N LEU A 103 3.32 1.13 4.36
CA LEU A 103 2.29 1.75 3.54
C LEU A 103 1.44 2.69 4.38
N GLU A 104 1.41 3.98 4.02
CA GLU A 104 0.51 4.95 4.64
C GLU A 104 -0.95 4.61 4.28
N LEU A 105 -1.80 4.42 5.29
CA LEU A 105 -3.24 4.23 5.10
C LEU A 105 -3.96 5.57 5.20
N LYS A 106 -4.30 6.11 4.03
CA LYS A 106 -5.11 7.34 3.94
C LYS A 106 -6.58 7.00 4.09
N ARG A 107 -7.28 7.79 4.90
CA ARG A 107 -8.73 7.67 5.06
C ARG A 107 -9.41 7.89 3.72
N SER A 108 -10.43 7.10 3.41
CA SER A 108 -11.26 7.37 2.25
C SER A 108 -12.04 8.68 2.43
N ALA A 109 -12.09 9.51 1.39
CA ALA A 109 -12.76 10.81 1.43
C ALA A 109 -14.27 10.69 1.67
N ASP A 110 -14.87 9.58 1.25
CA ASP A 110 -16.27 9.23 1.45
C ASP A 110 -16.53 8.50 2.78
N GLY A 111 -15.49 8.29 3.61
CA GLY A 111 -15.57 7.53 4.85
C GLY A 111 -15.71 6.02 4.68
N GLY A 112 -15.55 5.51 3.45
CA GLY A 112 -15.56 4.08 3.14
C GLY A 112 -14.34 3.31 3.65
N ASP A 113 -14.39 1.99 3.46
CA ASP A 113 -13.33 1.07 3.86
C ASP A 113 -12.04 1.32 3.07
N VAL A 114 -10.90 1.29 3.76
CA VAL A 114 -9.57 1.33 3.13
C VAL A 114 -9.16 -0.09 2.77
N LEU A 115 -9.08 -0.38 1.47
CA LEU A 115 -8.74 -1.70 0.96
C LEU A 115 -7.26 -1.80 0.59
N VAL A 116 -6.58 -2.79 1.15
CA VAL A 116 -5.16 -3.05 0.93
C VAL A 116 -4.97 -4.43 0.33
N TYR A 117 -4.25 -4.50 -0.79
CA TYR A 117 -3.88 -5.75 -1.44
C TYR A 117 -2.38 -5.98 -1.33
N LEU A 118 -2.00 -7.19 -0.91
CA LEU A 118 -0.64 -7.68 -0.99
C LEU A 118 -0.53 -8.62 -2.19
N ALA A 119 0.30 -8.27 -3.16
CA ALA A 119 0.49 -9.03 -4.38
C ALA A 119 1.97 -9.36 -4.58
N ALA A 120 2.23 -10.56 -5.08
CA ALA A 120 3.53 -11.04 -5.52
C ALA A 120 3.39 -11.58 -6.94
N SER A 121 4.42 -11.41 -7.76
CA SER A 121 4.46 -11.89 -9.15
C SER A 121 5.79 -12.58 -9.43
N ASP A 122 5.76 -13.54 -10.34
CA ASP A 122 6.89 -14.39 -10.75
C ASP A 122 7.86 -13.71 -11.73
N VAL A 123 7.84 -12.39 -11.82
CA VAL A 123 8.78 -11.56 -12.61
C VAL A 123 8.87 -11.95 -14.12
N GLY A 124 8.04 -12.87 -14.60
CA GLY A 124 7.89 -13.26 -16.00
C GLY A 124 8.60 -14.54 -16.44
N ASP A 125 9.41 -15.21 -15.61
CA ASP A 125 9.99 -16.53 -15.90
C ASP A 125 9.10 -17.70 -15.46
N GLY A 126 8.00 -17.39 -14.77
CA GLY A 126 7.04 -18.36 -14.28
C GLY A 126 7.28 -18.68 -12.81
N ASN A 127 6.25 -19.13 -12.10
CA ASN A 127 6.30 -19.25 -10.64
C ASN A 127 7.06 -20.47 -10.10
N GLU A 128 7.82 -21.17 -10.94
CA GLU A 128 8.57 -22.35 -10.51
C GLU A 128 9.73 -21.91 -9.61
N HIS A 129 9.72 -22.37 -8.37
CA HIS A 129 10.66 -21.97 -7.31
C HIS A 129 10.50 -20.54 -6.76
N ASP A 130 9.40 -19.86 -7.09
CA ASP A 130 9.10 -18.52 -6.57
C ASP A 130 8.22 -18.57 -5.32
N PHE A 131 8.81 -18.23 -4.17
CA PHE A 131 8.12 -18.20 -2.89
C PHE A 131 8.21 -16.82 -2.25
N VAL A 132 7.04 -16.20 -2.02
CA VAL A 132 6.92 -14.96 -1.24
C VAL A 132 6.27 -15.25 0.10
N ARG A 133 6.89 -14.76 1.18
CA ARG A 133 6.36 -14.86 2.53
C ARG A 133 6.15 -13.47 3.13
N TRP A 134 4.89 -13.09 3.31
CA TRP A 134 4.52 -11.92 4.09
C TRP A 134 4.73 -12.20 5.57
N ARG A 135 5.63 -11.47 6.21
CA ARG A 135 5.97 -11.66 7.61
C ARG A 135 5.52 -10.47 8.45
N ASN A 136 5.13 -10.79 9.69
CA ASN A 136 4.70 -9.85 10.72
C ASN A 136 3.86 -8.64 10.25
N PRO A 137 2.79 -8.85 9.43
CA PRO A 137 1.94 -7.74 9.01
C PRO A 137 1.20 -7.14 10.22
N ARG A 138 1.31 -5.83 10.39
CA ARG A 138 0.72 -5.09 11.50
C ARG A 138 0.28 -3.69 11.11
N LEU A 139 -0.72 -3.19 11.84
CA LEU A 139 -1.24 -1.83 11.75
C LEU A 139 -0.66 -1.02 12.90
N GLY A 140 0.08 0.05 12.58
CA GLY A 140 0.61 1.01 13.55
C GLY A 140 0.02 2.40 13.34
N GLY A 141 0.00 3.23 14.38
CA GLY A 141 -0.45 4.63 14.32
C GLY A 141 -1.23 5.09 15.55
N GLY A 142 -1.50 6.40 15.61
CA GLY A 142 -2.34 7.01 16.64
C GLY A 142 -1.82 6.89 18.07
N GLY A 143 -0.50 6.91 18.27
CA GLY A 143 0.16 6.74 19.58
C GLY A 143 -0.04 5.39 20.26
N LYS A 144 -0.61 4.39 19.56
CA LYS A 144 -0.99 3.10 20.11
C LYS A 144 0.00 1.99 19.74
N ALA A 145 -0.02 0.93 20.55
CA ALA A 145 0.74 -0.28 20.25
C ALA A 145 0.29 -0.91 18.92
N ASP A 146 1.26 -1.42 18.16
CA ASP A 146 1.00 -2.08 16.88
C ASP A 146 0.01 -3.24 17.01
N LEU A 147 -1.00 -3.24 16.14
CA LEU A 147 -1.99 -4.31 16.03
C LEU A 147 -1.55 -5.30 14.95
N SER A 148 -1.15 -6.50 15.36
CA SER A 148 -0.90 -7.60 14.42
C SER A 148 -2.15 -7.93 13.61
N MET A 149 -2.01 -8.12 12.29
CA MET A 149 -3.11 -8.52 11.42
C MET A 149 -3.70 -9.89 11.80
N ARG A 150 -2.91 -10.75 12.47
CA ARG A 150 -3.41 -12.01 13.05
C ARG A 150 -4.41 -11.78 14.19
N GLY A 151 -4.28 -10.67 14.91
CA GLY A 151 -5.14 -10.29 16.02
C GLY A 151 -6.46 -9.63 15.61
N VAL A 152 -6.55 -9.10 14.39
CA VAL A 152 -7.71 -8.33 13.90
C VAL A 152 -9.03 -9.10 14.01
N PRO A 153 -9.15 -10.38 13.58
CA PRO A 153 -10.41 -11.12 13.73
C PRO A 153 -10.83 -11.32 15.20
N GLY A 154 -9.85 -11.53 16.08
CA GLY A 154 -10.09 -11.67 17.52
C GLY A 154 -10.58 -10.37 18.15
N LEU A 155 -9.96 -9.24 17.78
CA LEU A 155 -10.38 -7.91 18.20
C LEU A 155 -11.81 -7.60 17.71
N ALA A 156 -12.11 -7.86 16.43
CA ALA A 156 -13.44 -7.66 15.86
C ALA A 156 -14.53 -8.45 16.61
N LYS A 157 -14.26 -9.71 16.95
CA LYS A 157 -15.17 -10.54 17.78
C LYS A 157 -15.38 -9.95 19.17
N ARG A 158 -14.32 -9.47 19.82
CA ARG A 158 -14.39 -8.85 21.15
C ARG A 158 -15.19 -7.56 21.13
N LEU A 159 -14.94 -6.68 20.15
CA LEU A 159 -15.72 -5.45 19.94
C LEU A 159 -17.19 -5.75 19.67
N GLY A 160 -17.49 -6.76 18.84
CA GLY A 160 -18.87 -7.19 18.60
C GLY A 160 -19.57 -7.71 19.86
N LYS A 161 -18.85 -8.46 20.71
CA LYS A 161 -19.38 -8.92 22.01
C LYS A 161 -19.61 -7.75 22.97
N LEU A 162 -18.66 -6.83 23.04
CA LEU A 162 -18.78 -5.63 23.88
C LEU A 162 -19.99 -4.80 23.46
N ARG A 163 -20.13 -4.51 22.16
CA ARG A 163 -21.27 -3.77 21.62
C ARG A 163 -22.61 -4.40 22.00
N ARG A 164 -22.75 -5.73 21.83
CA ARG A 164 -23.98 -6.44 22.26
C ARG A 164 -24.23 -6.31 23.75
N LYS A 165 -23.21 -6.61 24.58
CA LYS A 165 -23.33 -6.50 26.05
C LYS A 165 -23.73 -5.09 26.47
N THR A 166 -23.19 -4.07 25.83
CA THR A 166 -23.51 -2.68 26.11
C THR A 166 -24.94 -2.33 25.72
N LEU A 167 -25.40 -2.78 24.55
CA LEU A 167 -26.78 -2.60 24.10
C LEU A 167 -27.79 -3.34 25.01
N ASP A 168 -27.49 -4.56 25.42
CA ASP A 168 -28.34 -5.35 26.32
C ASP A 168 -28.51 -4.66 27.70
N ASN A 169 -27.52 -3.87 28.11
CA ASN A 169 -27.53 -3.13 29.38
C ASN A 169 -27.86 -1.64 29.22
N THR A 170 -28.40 -1.21 28.07
CA THR A 170 -28.70 0.21 27.78
C THR A 170 -29.45 0.91 28.92
N ALA A 171 -30.48 0.27 29.47
CA ALA A 171 -31.26 0.83 30.57
C ALA A 171 -30.42 1.11 31.83
N LYS A 172 -29.45 0.23 32.15
CA LYS A 172 -28.54 0.41 33.29
C LYS A 172 -27.57 1.58 33.05
N PHE A 173 -27.04 1.70 31.83
CA PHE A 173 -26.17 2.83 31.46
C PHE A 173 -26.92 4.17 31.52
N LEU A 174 -28.16 4.22 31.03
CA LEU A 174 -28.99 5.43 31.10
C LEU A 174 -29.40 5.79 32.52
N ALA A 175 -29.71 4.79 33.36
CA ALA A 175 -29.98 5.02 34.79
C ALA A 175 -28.76 5.62 35.51
N ALA A 176 -27.56 5.09 35.23
CA ALA A 176 -26.32 5.64 35.75
C ALA A 176 -26.06 7.08 35.27
N ALA A 177 -26.34 7.36 33.99
CA ALA A 177 -26.21 8.70 33.42
C ALA A 177 -27.18 9.71 34.04
N ALA A 178 -28.39 9.30 34.39
CA ALA A 178 -29.38 10.17 35.04
C ALA A 178 -28.97 10.60 36.47
N GLU A 179 -28.08 9.86 37.12
CA GLU A 179 -27.52 10.22 38.44
C GLU A 179 -26.33 11.20 38.34
N VAL A 180 -25.87 11.54 37.13
CA VAL A 180 -24.80 12.52 36.94
C VAL A 180 -25.33 13.93 37.15
N THR A 181 -24.93 14.54 38.28
CA THR A 181 -25.30 15.92 38.64
C THR A 181 -24.10 16.89 38.66
N SER A 182 -22.90 16.37 38.41
CA SER A 182 -21.62 17.11 38.45
C SER A 182 -20.93 17.05 37.09
N ASP A 183 -20.17 18.09 36.75
CA ASP A 183 -19.30 18.11 35.56
C ASP A 183 -18.12 17.12 35.65
N GLU A 184 -17.81 16.63 36.85
CA GLU A 184 -16.79 15.60 37.11
C GLU A 184 -17.41 14.43 37.89
N PRO A 185 -18.14 13.53 37.22
CA PRO A 185 -18.74 12.38 37.89
C PRO A 185 -17.70 11.31 38.24
N ASP A 186 -17.85 10.69 39.43
CA ASP A 186 -17.10 9.48 39.78
C ASP A 186 -17.67 8.28 39.01
N VAL A 187 -17.15 8.09 37.79
CA VAL A 187 -17.56 7.03 36.86
C VAL A 187 -17.35 5.65 37.47
N ALA A 188 -16.32 5.45 38.30
CA ALA A 188 -16.04 4.16 38.91
C ALA A 188 -17.09 3.80 39.96
N ALA A 189 -17.50 4.76 40.80
CA ALA A 189 -18.56 4.56 41.78
C ALA A 189 -19.93 4.31 41.11
N LEU A 190 -20.27 5.08 40.08
CA LEU A 190 -21.51 4.89 39.31
C LEU A 190 -21.53 3.54 38.61
N ALA A 191 -20.44 3.15 37.95
CA ALA A 191 -20.33 1.87 37.27
C ALA A 191 -20.54 0.69 38.24
N LYS A 192 -19.94 0.78 39.45
CA LYS A 192 -20.11 -0.24 40.49
C LYS A 192 -21.56 -0.28 41.01
N ARG A 193 -22.20 0.87 41.22
CA ARG A 193 -23.59 0.97 41.71
C ARG A 193 -24.59 0.36 40.72
N HIS A 194 -24.40 0.61 39.43
CA HIS A 194 -25.31 0.14 38.37
C HIS A 194 -24.87 -1.19 37.73
N GLU A 195 -23.81 -1.82 38.24
CA GLU A 195 -23.25 -3.08 37.76
C GLU A 195 -22.90 -3.07 36.26
N VAL A 196 -22.35 -1.95 35.79
CA VAL A 196 -21.92 -1.77 34.40
C VAL A 196 -20.40 -1.66 34.30
N ASP A 197 -19.86 -1.85 33.09
CA ASP A 197 -18.43 -1.67 32.84
C ASP A 197 -18.08 -0.17 32.88
N ALA A 198 -17.04 0.19 33.66
CA ALA A 198 -16.68 1.60 33.89
C ALA A 198 -16.16 2.31 32.63
N VAL A 199 -15.42 1.61 31.77
CA VAL A 199 -14.92 2.17 30.51
C VAL A 199 -16.08 2.39 29.55
N ALA A 200 -17.00 1.42 29.45
CA ALA A 200 -18.21 1.59 28.66
C ALA A 200 -19.11 2.71 29.20
N LEU A 201 -19.25 2.85 30.53
CA LEU A 201 -20.04 3.93 31.12
C LEU A 201 -19.43 5.30 30.80
N GLY A 202 -18.11 5.44 30.92
CA GLY A 202 -17.41 6.65 30.51
C GLY A 202 -17.73 7.03 29.06
N ALA A 203 -17.62 6.08 28.13
CA ALA A 203 -17.97 6.32 26.72
C ALA A 203 -19.44 6.70 26.50
N TRP A 204 -20.38 6.18 27.31
CA TRP A 204 -21.79 6.58 27.27
C TRP A 204 -21.99 8.00 27.78
N LEU A 205 -21.33 8.38 28.87
CA LEU A 205 -21.39 9.74 29.40
C LEU A 205 -20.78 10.73 28.40
N ASP A 206 -19.64 10.40 27.79
CA ASP A 206 -19.03 11.21 26.74
C ASP A 206 -19.98 11.38 25.54
N TYR A 207 -20.61 10.29 25.07
CA TYR A 207 -21.59 10.32 23.99
C TYR A 207 -22.82 11.18 24.32
N LEU A 208 -23.27 11.17 25.57
CA LEU A 208 -24.40 11.98 26.06
C LEU A 208 -23.99 13.41 26.47
N ALA A 209 -22.71 13.77 26.30
CA ALA A 209 -22.13 15.03 26.77
C ALA A 209 -22.26 15.28 28.29
N LEU A 210 -22.23 14.19 29.07
CA LEU A 210 -22.26 14.12 30.53
C LEU A 210 -20.92 13.66 31.14
N GLY A 211 -19.91 13.37 30.31
CA GLY A 211 -18.58 12.96 30.76
C GLY A 211 -17.73 14.16 31.23
N PRO A 212 -16.60 13.90 31.90
CA PRO A 212 -15.66 14.95 32.30
C PRO A 212 -15.33 15.84 31.11
N ARG A 213 -15.53 17.15 31.23
CA ARG A 213 -15.14 18.12 30.20
C ARG A 213 -13.61 18.26 30.17
N GLY A 214 -12.94 17.22 29.71
CA GLY A 214 -11.50 17.18 29.53
C GLY A 214 -11.05 18.18 28.48
N THR A 215 -10.12 19.05 28.87
CA THR A 215 -9.40 19.97 27.99
C THR A 215 -8.70 19.20 26.87
N GLY A 216 -9.20 19.37 25.64
CA GLY A 216 -8.39 19.34 24.43
C GLY A 216 -7.86 18.00 23.88
N ASP A 217 -7.33 17.09 24.70
CA ASP A 217 -6.37 16.09 24.17
C ASP A 217 -6.84 14.62 24.19
N ASP A 218 -7.73 14.23 25.10
CA ASP A 218 -8.18 12.83 25.25
C ASP A 218 -9.62 12.58 24.77
N ARG A 219 -10.13 13.45 23.88
CA ARG A 219 -11.45 13.27 23.28
C ARG A 219 -11.41 12.11 22.29
N TRP A 220 -12.22 11.06 22.50
CA TRP A 220 -12.66 10.14 21.44
C TRP A 220 -13.62 10.82 20.44
N VAL A 221 -13.51 12.13 20.26
CA VAL A 221 -14.10 12.85 19.14
C VAL A 221 -13.18 12.60 17.97
N VAL A 222 -13.70 11.96 16.93
CA VAL A 222 -13.12 12.05 15.59
C VAL A 222 -13.28 13.52 15.15
N SER A 223 -12.43 14.40 15.67
CA SER A 223 -12.35 15.79 15.21
C SER A 223 -11.65 15.78 13.86
N PRO A 224 -12.16 16.47 12.84
CA PRO A 224 -11.65 16.42 11.47
C PRO A 224 -10.25 17.05 11.28
N GLU A 225 -9.57 17.43 12.37
CA GLU A 225 -8.41 18.32 12.34
C GLU A 225 -7.12 17.77 12.98
N ASN A 226 -7.14 16.56 13.57
CA ASN A 226 -5.92 15.85 13.99
C ASN A 226 -5.76 14.54 13.20
N ALA A 227 -5.28 14.66 11.97
CA ALA A 227 -4.97 13.55 11.08
C ALA A 227 -3.63 12.90 11.48
N GLU A 228 -3.65 11.99 12.46
CA GLU A 228 -2.47 11.17 12.74
C GLU A 228 -2.34 10.02 11.74
N GLN A 229 -1.14 9.93 11.15
CA GLN A 229 -0.77 9.02 10.08
C GLN A 229 -0.78 7.57 10.55
N TRP A 230 -1.45 6.70 9.78
CA TRP A 230 -1.49 5.26 10.02
C TRP A 230 -0.62 4.55 9.00
N TRP A 231 0.13 3.54 9.43
CA TRP A 231 1.03 2.77 8.56
C TRP A 231 0.73 1.27 8.68
N VAL A 232 0.79 0.55 7.56
CA VAL A 232 0.94 -0.91 7.55
C VAL A 232 2.42 -1.22 7.47
N SER A 233 2.96 -1.94 8.45
CA SER A 233 4.33 -2.43 8.44
C SER A 233 4.35 -3.94 8.21
N ILE A 234 5.24 -4.40 7.32
CA ILE A 234 5.48 -5.82 7.04
C ILE A 234 7.00 -6.04 7.19
N LEU A 235 7.40 -6.90 8.15
CA LEU A 235 8.79 -7.28 8.46
C LEU A 235 8.96 -8.81 8.37
#